data_AF-A0A1Q8EUZ9-F1
#
_entry.id   AF-A0A1Q8EUZ9-F1
#
_cell.length_a   1.000
_cell.length_b   1.000
_cell.length_c   1.000
_cell.angle_alpha   90.00
_cell.angle_beta   90.00
_cell.angle_gamma   90.00
#
_symmetry.space_group_name_H-M   'P 1'
#
loop_
_entity.id
_entity.type
_entity.pdbx_description
1 polymer ?
#
loop_
_entity_poly.entity_id
_entity_poly.type
_entity_poly.pdbx_seq_one_letter_code
_entity_poly.pdbx_strand_id
1 'polypeptide(L)'
;MIPGEVIPSSRPILINEEAAKIMQHIMIINHGEHDIMVGSHCEISSINAALRFYDMSGGMVELNRHRLNIPAGTMLLVEPGDTRTVEVIPFP
;
A
#
# COMPACT_ATOMS: atom_id res chain seq x y z
N MET A 1 -2.18 -39.44 8.45
CA MET A 1 -2.76 -38.91 7.20
C MET A 1 -3.98 -38.11 7.60
N ILE A 2 -3.97 -36.81 7.34
CA ILE A 2 -5.04 -35.88 7.71
C ILE A 2 -5.70 -35.41 6.41
N PRO A 3 -6.92 -35.87 6.08
CA PRO A 3 -7.61 -35.40 4.88
C PRO A 3 -7.75 -33.87 4.87
N GLY A 4 -7.27 -33.24 3.80
CA GLY A 4 -7.29 -31.78 3.65
C GLY A 4 -6.10 -31.05 4.27
N GLU A 5 -5.08 -31.75 4.77
CA GLU A 5 -3.88 -31.08 5.26
C GLU A 5 -3.13 -30.35 4.13
N VAL A 6 -2.78 -29.09 4.41
CA VAL A 6 -1.86 -28.31 3.57
C VAL A 6 -0.52 -28.27 4.29
N ILE A 7 0.52 -28.79 3.63
CA ILE A 7 1.89 -28.73 4.11
C ILE A 7 2.59 -27.60 3.34
N PRO A 8 2.62 -26.36 3.85
CA PRO A 8 3.23 -25.26 3.13
C PRO A 8 4.75 -25.43 3.08
N SER A 9 5.35 -24.91 2.01
CA SER A 9 6.79 -24.69 2.00
C SER A 9 7.17 -23.63 3.06
N SER A 10 8.36 -23.75 3.63
CA SER A 10 8.93 -22.69 4.47
C SER A 10 9.43 -21.47 3.67
N ARG A 11 9.41 -21.54 2.34
CA ARG A 11 9.88 -20.47 1.47
C ARG A 11 8.85 -19.34 1.37
N PRO A 12 9.22 -18.08 1.67
CA PRO A 12 8.34 -16.95 1.46
C PRO A 12 8.12 -16.71 -0.04
N ILE A 13 6.94 -16.20 -0.38
CA ILE A 13 6.59 -15.77 -1.73
C ILE A 13 6.87 -14.27 -1.81
N LEU A 14 7.74 -13.90 -2.74
CA LEU A 14 7.93 -12.50 -3.13
C LEU A 14 6.80 -12.11 -4.08
N ILE A 15 6.25 -10.91 -3.86
CA ILE A 15 5.16 -10.37 -4.67
C ILE A 15 5.66 -9.15 -5.44
N ASN A 16 5.07 -8.90 -6.62
CA ASN A 16 5.36 -7.75 -7.47
C ASN A 16 6.87 -7.58 -7.77
N GLU A 17 7.63 -8.69 -7.92
CA GLU A 17 9.08 -8.66 -8.13
C GLU A 17 9.48 -7.79 -9.34
N GLU A 18 8.67 -7.79 -10.39
CA GLU A 18 8.85 -6.99 -11.60
C GLU A 18 8.80 -5.48 -11.33
N ALA A 19 8.04 -5.06 -10.32
CA ALA A 19 7.86 -3.67 -9.94
C ALA A 19 8.87 -3.20 -8.87
N ALA A 20 9.69 -4.10 -8.30
CA ALA A 20 10.63 -3.77 -7.23
C ALA A 20 11.64 -2.66 -7.61
N LYS A 21 12.01 -2.57 -8.89
CA LYS A 21 12.96 -1.55 -9.40
C LYS A 21 12.39 -0.14 -9.48
N ILE A 22 11.06 -0.02 -9.50
CA ILE A 22 10.32 1.24 -9.68
C ILE A 22 9.39 1.52 -8.49
N MET A 23 9.55 0.75 -7.42
CA MET A 23 8.89 0.94 -6.14
C MET A 23 9.37 2.25 -5.49
N GLN A 24 8.45 2.93 -4.82
CA GLN A 24 8.74 4.16 -4.09
C GLN A 24 8.25 4.06 -2.64
N HIS A 25 9.02 4.61 -1.71
CA HIS A 25 8.58 4.81 -0.33
C HIS A 25 7.94 6.20 -0.22
N ILE A 26 6.74 6.24 0.35
CA ILE A 26 5.99 7.48 0.57
C ILE A 26 5.38 7.48 1.97
N MET A 27 5.14 8.67 2.49
CA MET A 27 4.37 8.88 3.71
C MET A 27 2.92 9.20 3.33
N ILE A 28 1.98 8.47 3.89
CA ILE A 28 0.55 8.75 3.81
C ILE A 28 0.06 9.29 5.14
N ILE A 29 -0.63 10.43 5.11
CA ILE A 29 -1.16 11.11 6.30
C ILE A 29 -2.66 11.32 6.12
N ASN A 30 -3.45 10.95 7.13
CA ASN A 30 -4.88 11.21 7.16
C ASN A 30 -5.18 12.52 7.89
N HIS A 31 -5.62 13.53 7.15
CA HIS A 31 -6.03 14.84 7.69
C HIS A 31 -7.54 14.94 7.97
N GLY A 32 -8.26 13.82 7.88
CA GLY A 32 -9.68 13.75 8.19
C GLY A 32 -9.93 13.33 9.65
N GLU A 33 -11.20 13.35 10.04
CA GLU A 33 -11.67 13.01 11.40
C GLU A 33 -12.11 11.55 11.55
N HIS A 34 -12.01 10.76 10.47
CA HIS A 34 -12.42 9.36 10.44
C HIS A 34 -11.34 8.47 9.84
N ASP A 35 -11.36 7.21 10.27
CA ASP A 35 -10.50 6.16 9.74
C ASP A 35 -10.70 5.96 8.24
N ILE A 36 -9.60 5.73 7.52
CA ILE A 36 -9.62 5.45 6.08
C ILE A 36 -8.88 4.15 5.82
N MET A 37 -9.52 3.25 5.06
CA MET A 37 -8.92 2.01 4.59
C MET A 37 -8.61 2.09 3.09
N VAL A 38 -7.40 1.70 2.71
CA VAL A 38 -6.92 1.74 1.33
C VAL A 38 -6.60 0.32 0.86
N GLY A 39 -7.29 -0.14 -0.17
CA GLY A 39 -7.11 -1.48 -0.73
C GLY A 39 -5.86 -1.61 -1.60
N SER A 40 -5.36 -2.85 -1.76
CA SER A 40 -4.12 -3.14 -2.50
C SER A 40 -4.09 -2.71 -3.97
N HIS A 41 -5.25 -2.54 -4.62
CA HIS A 41 -5.39 -2.21 -6.05
C HIS A 41 -6.17 -0.92 -6.32
N CYS A 42 -6.39 -0.09 -5.30
CA CYS A 42 -6.96 1.24 -5.51
C CYS A 42 -5.88 2.18 -6.06
N GLU A 43 -6.26 3.06 -6.99
CA GLU A 43 -5.38 4.14 -7.42
C GLU A 43 -5.24 5.18 -6.30
N ILE A 44 -4.05 5.26 -5.72
CA ILE A 44 -3.85 5.98 -4.45
C ILE A 44 -4.05 7.50 -4.57
N SER A 45 -3.84 8.08 -5.75
CA SER A 45 -4.10 9.52 -6.00
C SER A 45 -5.59 9.84 -6.14
N SER A 46 -6.44 8.83 -6.37
CA SER A 46 -7.86 8.97 -6.70
C SER A 46 -8.79 8.58 -5.55
N ILE A 47 -8.25 8.33 -4.34
CA ILE A 47 -9.02 7.95 -3.14
C ILE A 47 -9.48 9.17 -2.33
N ASN A 48 -9.83 8.95 -1.06
CA ASN A 48 -10.34 9.99 -0.16
C ASN A 48 -9.41 11.22 -0.09
N ALA A 49 -9.99 12.38 -0.39
CA ALA A 49 -9.31 13.68 -0.41
C ALA A 49 -8.79 14.16 0.96
N ALA A 50 -9.06 13.44 2.05
CA ALA A 50 -8.42 13.68 3.35
C ALA A 50 -6.99 13.10 3.44
N LEU A 51 -6.64 12.16 2.56
CA LEU A 51 -5.30 11.59 2.52
C LEU A 51 -4.34 12.53 1.76
N ARG A 52 -3.16 12.73 2.33
CA ARG A 52 -2.06 13.48 1.72
C ARG A 52 -0.84 12.58 1.62
N PHE A 53 -0.09 12.75 0.54
CA PHE A 53 1.05 11.91 0.20
C PHE A 53 2.30 12.76 0.11
N TYR A 54 3.35 12.32 0.78
CA TYR A 54 4.63 12.99 0.82
C TYR A 54 5.74 12.02 0.44
N ASP A 55 6.76 12.51 -0.24
CA ASP A 55 8.01 11.79 -0.36
C ASP A 55 8.75 11.73 0.99
N MET A 56 9.84 10.98 1.04
CA MET A 56 10.64 10.83 2.26
C MET A 56 11.39 12.09 2.69
N SER A 57 11.45 13.13 1.84
CA SER A 57 12.00 14.45 2.19
C SER A 57 10.95 15.41 2.76
N GLY A 58 9.67 15.02 2.76
CA GLY A 58 8.54 15.82 3.23
C GLY A 58 7.90 16.69 2.14
N GLY A 59 8.30 16.56 0.87
CA GLY A 59 7.64 17.21 -0.25
C GLY A 59 6.36 16.49 -0.65
N MET A 60 5.31 17.22 -1.04
CA MET A 60 4.11 16.58 -1.59
C MET A 60 4.43 15.87 -2.91
N VAL A 61 3.86 14.68 -3.10
CA VAL A 61 4.10 13.84 -4.29
C VAL A 61 2.78 13.52 -5.01
N GLU A 62 2.80 13.55 -6.34
CA GLU A 62 1.71 13.04 -7.18
C GLU A 62 1.96 11.58 -7.54
N LEU A 63 0.96 10.72 -7.27
CA LEU A 63 1.06 9.26 -7.41
C LEU A 63 0.03 8.71 -8.42
N ASN A 64 -0.11 9.39 -9.56
CA ASN A 64 -1.03 8.97 -10.63
C ASN A 64 -0.69 7.56 -11.09
N ARG A 65 -1.70 6.70 -11.24
CA ARG A 65 -1.53 5.29 -11.60
C ARG A 65 -0.58 4.50 -10.68
N HIS A 66 -0.59 4.76 -9.37
CA HIS A 66 0.10 3.93 -8.38
C HIS A 66 -0.88 3.23 -7.43
N ARG A 67 -0.46 2.08 -6.90
CA ARG A 67 -1.16 1.28 -5.90
C ARG A 67 -0.21 0.84 -4.78
N LEU A 68 -0.75 0.39 -3.64
CA LEU A 68 0.04 -0.13 -2.54
C LEU A 68 0.77 -1.43 -2.92
N ASN A 69 2.04 -1.54 -2.53
CA ASN A 69 2.85 -2.75 -2.67
C ASN A 69 2.56 -3.72 -1.50
N ILE A 70 1.34 -4.22 -1.41
CA ILE A 70 0.89 -5.15 -0.36
C ILE A 70 0.24 -6.40 -0.98
N PRO A 71 0.06 -7.50 -0.24
CA PRO A 71 -0.60 -8.69 -0.75
C PRO A 71 -1.98 -8.38 -1.35
N ALA A 72 -2.30 -9.00 -2.48
CA ALA A 72 -3.55 -8.77 -3.18
C ALA A 72 -4.77 -9.05 -2.27
N GLY A 73 -5.73 -8.12 -2.28
CA GLY A 73 -6.96 -8.23 -1.49
C GLY A 73 -6.83 -7.77 -0.03
N THR A 74 -5.63 -7.39 0.42
CA THR A 74 -5.43 -6.76 1.73
C THR A 74 -5.62 -5.24 1.67
N MET A 75 -5.62 -4.61 2.84
CA MET A 75 -5.84 -3.17 2.98
C MET A 75 -4.95 -2.57 4.07
N LEU A 76 -4.66 -1.28 3.92
CA LEU A 76 -4.01 -0.45 4.92
C LEU A 76 -5.03 0.44 5.61
N LEU A 77 -5.09 0.39 6.94
CA LEU A 77 -5.80 1.36 7.78
C LEU A 77 -4.90 2.57 8.04
N VAL A 78 -5.47 3.78 7.92
CA VAL A 78 -4.85 5.05 8.29
C VAL A 78 -5.81 5.81 9.19
N GLU A 79 -5.46 5.92 10.47
CA GLU A 79 -6.26 6.61 11.49
C GLU A 79 -6.11 8.15 11.36
N PRO A 80 -7.06 8.95 11.87
CA PRO A 80 -6.95 10.41 11.93
C PRO A 80 -5.62 10.90 12.54
N GLY A 81 -4.89 11.74 11.82
CA GLY A 81 -3.59 12.28 12.24
C GLY A 81 -2.43 11.28 12.18
N ASP A 82 -2.68 10.01 11.85
CA ASP A 82 -1.64 9.00 11.70
C ASP A 82 -0.81 9.26 10.44
N THR A 83 0.47 8.88 10.53
CA THR A 83 1.44 8.96 9.44
C THR A 83 2.04 7.59 9.23
N ARG A 84 1.80 7.01 8.05
CA ARG A 84 2.30 5.68 7.69
C ARG A 84 3.32 5.79 6.57
N THR A 85 4.47 5.17 6.74
CA THR A 85 5.40 4.95 5.62
C THR A 85 4.98 3.68 4.90
N VAL A 86 4.75 3.78 3.59
CA VAL A 86 4.26 2.68 2.75
C VAL A 86 5.06 2.60 1.47
N GLU A 87 5.04 1.43 0.86
CA GLU A 87 5.57 1.19 -0.47
C GLU A 87 4.45 1.27 -1.50
N VAL A 88 4.72 1.96 -2.61
CA VAL A 88 3.82 2.03 -3.76
C VAL A 88 4.53 1.58 -5.02
N ILE A 89 3.75 1.01 -5.93
CA ILE A 89 4.18 0.56 -7.26
C ILE A 89 3.19 1.05 -8.32
N PRO A 90 3.65 1.33 -9.56
CA PRO A 90 2.75 1.70 -10.63
C PRO A 90 1.83 0.54 -11.02
N PHE A 91 0.67 0.85 -11.59
CA PHE A 91 -0.14 -0.17 -12.27
C PHE A 91 0.60 -0.69 -13.51
N PRO A 92 0.34 -1.96 -13.90
CA PRO A 92 0.75 -2.49 -15.19
C PRO A 92 0.24 -1.66 -16.39
#